data_AF-A0A0A7GHW7-F1
#
_entry.id   AF-A0A0A7GHW7-F1
#
_cell.length_a   1.000
_cell.length_b   1.000
_cell.length_c   1.000
_cell.angle_alpha   90.00
_cell.angle_beta   90.00
_cell.angle_gamma   90.00
#
_symmetry.space_group_name_H-M   'P 1'
#
loop_
_entity.id
_entity.type
_entity.pdbx_description
1 polymer ?
#
loop_
_entity_poly.entity_id
_entity_poly.type
_entity_poly.pdbx_seq_one_letter_code
_entity_poly.pdbx_strand_id
1 'polypeptide(L)'
;MPQSNPKKIWTFAGLLVTLLIASAYVIGITATFTEYTAKRNYSIAVVSDDQELIDLKPLQPYAYIGQDGKLYIDFSTNNPKWNEGKGEGLSPDSKYAFDRVFEISNDLWDGVCINVTVTSEPEEIKTYIENYLNASQKTVLQILPGERKEVGLLIESEELGSIDGRLRIHAEPCNGAVPTPTPSPSPTPEETPTPTPTPVPQNFEWRVELPERAPKGDIVFMFDVTGSMLEELNQAKVSAIDLMTDIRLLIQDSRFGVASLADYPKLYLYSENYGYGWPYGKNYGAPGDYPWRMDSDLTYDINAAAGAINNLEIKNGLDEPEPYAYAVHKAMSEMSWRDDARKILVILGDAPPHNMPNGLSVFENNYGGDPGDDWLMNTSDDVDYVNAINSADAFGLTIISIYAGRDDEFSNDARTNFMYMADMTDGAYAELQGDLSALPTIIENKIKEVAEQPIGNLTLRASAPPGWTVTWTPDKYTNVAWGSQVTFSIQITPPEPHTPQTVTIELLADDIVIDTIDILVS
;
A
#
# COMPACT_ATOMS: atom_id res chain seq x y z
N MET A 1 -63.47 -58.91 -2.80
CA MET A 1 -64.05 -57.60 -3.15
C MET A 1 -64.35 -56.86 -1.86
N PRO A 2 -63.97 -55.58 -1.72
CA PRO A 2 -62.64 -55.17 -1.25
C PRO A 2 -62.59 -54.81 0.24
N GLN A 3 -61.38 -54.95 0.81
CA GLN A 3 -60.99 -54.55 2.16
C GLN A 3 -60.22 -53.21 2.15
N SER A 4 -60.34 -52.51 3.30
CA SER A 4 -59.45 -51.50 3.91
C SER A 4 -58.90 -50.35 3.07
N ASN A 5 -59.16 -49.12 3.53
CA ASN A 5 -58.59 -47.89 2.98
C ASN A 5 -58.26 -46.90 4.13
N PRO A 6 -57.06 -46.31 4.19
CA PRO A 6 -56.88 -45.07 4.97
C PRO A 6 -56.13 -43.95 4.23
N LYS A 7 -56.50 -42.70 4.61
CA LYS A 7 -55.75 -41.40 4.61
C LYS A 7 -56.19 -40.28 3.64
N LYS A 8 -56.24 -39.07 4.24
CA LYS A 8 -56.10 -37.64 3.77
C LYS A 8 -57.26 -36.79 4.35
N ILE A 9 -57.15 -35.99 5.43
CA ILE A 9 -56.45 -34.71 5.71
C ILE A 9 -56.64 -33.66 4.61
N TRP A 10 -57.30 -32.53 4.96
CA TRP A 10 -56.96 -31.10 4.73
C TRP A 10 -58.26 -30.23 4.79
N THR A 11 -58.41 -29.44 5.85
CA THR A 11 -59.33 -28.29 6.01
C THR A 11 -58.52 -27.22 6.77
N PHE A 12 -58.49 -25.93 6.45
CA PHE A 12 -59.57 -24.97 6.19
C PHE A 12 -59.04 -23.77 5.37
N ALA A 13 -59.91 -23.23 4.53
CA ALA A 13 -59.76 -21.91 3.90
C ALA A 13 -60.56 -20.87 4.69
N GLY A 14 -60.04 -19.63 4.74
CA GLY A 14 -60.84 -18.41 4.85
C GLY A 14 -60.91 -17.74 6.23
N LEU A 15 -59.97 -16.83 6.51
CA LEU A 15 -60.33 -15.57 7.18
C LEU A 15 -59.33 -14.47 6.78
N LEU A 16 -59.81 -13.62 5.86
CA LEU A 16 -59.20 -12.38 5.41
C LEU A 16 -59.72 -11.24 6.30
N VAL A 17 -58.83 -10.32 6.72
CA VAL A 17 -59.07 -8.90 7.04
C VAL A 17 -59.64 -8.51 8.44
N THR A 18 -58.73 -7.89 9.22
CA THR A 18 -58.88 -6.86 10.29
C THR A 18 -59.54 -7.15 11.64
N LEU A 19 -58.70 -7.21 12.70
CA LEU A 19 -58.86 -6.57 14.04
C LEU A 19 -57.56 -6.84 14.84
N LEU A 20 -56.56 -5.95 14.86
CA LEU A 20 -56.34 -4.80 15.77
C LEU A 20 -56.44 -5.11 17.29
N ILE A 21 -55.24 -5.11 17.90
CA ILE A 21 -54.86 -4.66 19.27
C ILE A 21 -54.84 -5.68 20.43
N ALA A 22 -53.63 -5.75 21.03
CA ALA A 22 -53.20 -6.18 22.36
C ALA A 22 -53.04 -7.70 22.60
N SER A 23 -51.89 -8.23 23.05
CA SER A 23 -50.61 -7.65 23.44
C SER A 23 -49.60 -8.80 23.64
N ALA A 24 -48.45 -8.73 22.98
CA ALA A 24 -47.23 -9.37 23.46
C ALA A 24 -46.13 -8.31 23.40
N TYR A 25 -45.93 -7.72 24.56
CA TYR A 25 -44.85 -6.81 24.86
C TYR A 25 -43.60 -7.69 25.06
N VAL A 26 -42.74 -7.75 24.06
CA VAL A 26 -41.30 -7.93 24.27
C VAL A 26 -40.66 -6.75 23.56
N ILE A 27 -40.20 -5.81 24.37
CA ILE A 27 -39.37 -4.66 23.98
C ILE A 27 -38.09 -5.21 23.34
N GLY A 28 -37.62 -4.51 22.32
CA GLY A 28 -36.59 -4.97 21.41
C GLY A 28 -35.27 -5.40 22.04
N ILE A 29 -34.62 -6.28 21.30
CA ILE A 29 -33.19 -6.15 21.05
C ILE A 29 -33.15 -6.23 19.52
N THR A 30 -32.97 -5.08 18.88
CA THR A 30 -32.32 -5.03 17.58
C THR A 30 -31.13 -5.98 17.68
N ALA A 31 -30.88 -6.85 16.70
CA ALA A 31 -29.50 -7.28 16.51
C ALA A 31 -28.76 -5.97 16.26
N THR A 32 -28.16 -5.45 17.33
CA THR A 32 -27.14 -4.43 17.25
C THR A 32 -26.13 -5.11 16.36
N PHE A 33 -26.12 -4.76 15.07
CA PHE A 33 -24.85 -4.73 14.38
C PHE A 33 -24.00 -3.90 15.33
N THR A 34 -23.07 -4.52 16.04
CA THR A 34 -21.82 -3.81 16.26
C THR A 34 -21.27 -3.61 14.86
N GLU A 35 -21.76 -2.56 14.19
CA GLU A 35 -20.82 -1.70 13.50
C GLU A 35 -19.71 -1.52 14.52
N TYR A 36 -18.55 -2.10 14.26
CA TYR A 36 -17.34 -1.49 14.78
C TYR A 36 -17.19 -0.19 14.00
N THR A 37 -18.04 0.80 14.30
CA THR A 37 -17.75 2.17 13.94
C THR A 37 -16.40 2.43 14.61
N ALA A 38 -15.35 2.63 13.84
CA ALA A 38 -14.08 3.10 14.35
C ALA A 38 -14.30 4.51 14.90
N LYS A 39 -14.89 4.63 16.08
CA LYS A 39 -14.94 5.90 16.82
C LYS A 39 -13.83 5.85 17.83
N ARG A 40 -12.63 6.22 17.40
CA ARG A 40 -11.50 6.40 18.31
C ARG A 40 -10.84 7.73 18.05
N ASN A 41 -10.89 8.60 19.05
CA ASN A 41 -10.02 9.75 19.10
C ASN A 41 -8.71 9.32 19.75
N TYR A 42 -7.66 9.32 18.94
CA TYR A 42 -6.30 9.25 19.46
C TYR A 42 -5.77 10.66 19.38
N SER A 43 -5.95 11.49 20.40
CA SER A 43 -5.30 12.81 20.39
C SER A 43 -4.06 12.73 21.27
N ILE A 44 -2.91 12.65 20.62
CA ILE A 44 -1.62 12.63 21.31
C ILE A 44 -1.03 14.03 21.20
N ALA A 45 -1.02 14.77 22.31
CA ALA A 45 -0.26 16.01 22.38
C ALA A 45 1.21 15.66 22.64
N VAL A 46 2.09 16.02 21.71
CA VAL A 46 3.53 16.02 21.92
C VAL A 46 3.87 17.34 22.59
N VAL A 47 4.27 17.26 23.85
CA VAL A 47 4.63 18.43 24.66
C VAL A 47 6.15 18.38 24.84
N SER A 48 6.86 19.32 24.20
CA SER A 48 8.21 19.67 24.61
C SER A 48 8.15 20.43 25.93
N ASP A 49 9.12 20.22 26.81
CA ASP A 49 9.19 21.00 28.06
C ASP A 49 9.42 22.49 27.75
N ASP A 50 8.96 23.39 28.63
CA ASP A 50 8.84 24.85 28.39
C ASP A 50 10.19 25.59 28.15
N GLN A 51 11.30 24.86 28.00
CA GLN A 51 12.65 25.39 27.78
C GLN A 51 13.47 24.64 26.72
N GLU A 52 12.87 23.74 25.93
CA GLU A 52 13.66 22.91 25.00
C GLU A 52 13.74 23.52 23.61
N LEU A 53 14.98 23.84 23.20
CA LEU A 53 15.33 24.33 21.86
C LEU A 53 15.32 23.17 20.85
N ILE A 54 14.16 22.54 20.63
CA ILE A 54 13.99 21.50 19.61
C ILE A 54 12.84 21.85 18.68
N ASP A 55 13.02 21.63 17.39
CA ASP A 55 11.97 21.86 16.39
C ASP A 55 11.26 20.53 16.08
N LEU A 56 9.93 20.56 16.05
CA LEU A 56 9.08 19.39 15.82
C LEU A 56 8.28 19.58 14.55
N LYS A 57 8.46 18.68 13.58
CA LYS A 57 7.76 18.75 12.30
C LYS A 57 6.85 17.53 12.08
N PRO A 58 5.53 17.72 11.88
CA PRO A 58 4.66 16.63 11.48
C PRO A 58 5.00 16.18 10.05
N LEU A 59 5.10 14.88 9.84
CA LEU A 59 5.43 14.28 8.54
C LEU A 59 4.25 13.55 7.91
N GLN A 60 3.26 13.14 8.71
CA GLN A 60 2.12 12.33 8.27
C GLN A 60 0.81 13.12 8.25
N PRO A 61 -0.21 12.71 7.46
CA PRO A 61 -1.51 13.37 7.39
C PRO A 61 -2.25 13.40 8.72
N TYR A 62 -2.04 12.39 9.57
CA TYR A 62 -2.58 12.33 10.92
C TYR A 62 -1.77 13.11 11.97
N ALA A 63 -0.67 13.77 11.57
CA ALA A 63 0.12 14.64 12.44
C ALA A 63 0.01 16.11 12.00
N TYR A 64 -0.16 17.03 12.95
CA TYR A 64 -0.27 18.47 12.66
C TYR A 64 0.13 19.34 13.86
N ILE A 65 0.52 20.58 13.60
CA ILE A 65 0.72 21.59 14.65
C ILE A 65 -0.63 22.30 14.91
N GLY A 66 -1.10 22.24 16.15
CA GLY A 66 -2.31 22.92 16.60
C GLY A 66 -2.13 24.42 16.77
N GLN A 67 -3.23 25.14 16.97
CA GLN A 67 -3.21 26.60 17.18
C GLN A 67 -2.49 27.03 18.46
N ASP A 68 -2.32 26.12 19.41
CA ASP A 68 -1.56 26.30 20.65
C ASP A 68 -0.06 25.98 20.47
N GLY A 69 0.40 25.73 19.25
CA GLY A 69 1.80 25.47 18.90
C GLY A 69 2.28 24.06 19.22
N LYS A 70 1.41 23.16 19.69
CA LYS A 70 1.78 21.77 20.00
C LYS A 70 1.61 20.88 18.78
N LEU A 71 2.44 19.86 18.68
CA LEU A 71 2.28 18.79 17.72
C LEU A 71 1.21 17.81 18.23
N TYR A 72 0.19 17.58 17.42
CA TYR A 72 -0.86 16.60 17.63
C TYR A 72 -0.70 15.45 16.65
N ILE A 73 -0.86 14.23 17.14
CA ILE A 73 -1.11 13.04 16.31
C ILE A 73 -2.56 12.67 16.57
N ASP A 74 -3.41 12.79 15.55
CA ASP A 74 -4.85 12.57 15.59
C ASP A 74 -5.35 11.69 14.44
N PHE A 75 -5.82 10.50 14.81
CA PHE A 75 -6.41 9.53 13.89
C PHE A 75 -7.94 9.65 13.75
N SER A 76 -8.55 10.66 14.37
CA SER A 76 -10.00 10.86 14.34
C SER A 76 -10.49 11.83 13.28
N THR A 77 -11.82 11.86 13.15
CA THR A 77 -12.54 12.85 12.36
C THR A 77 -12.41 14.29 12.89
N ASN A 78 -11.86 14.51 14.10
CA ASN A 78 -11.57 15.84 14.62
C ASN A 78 -10.24 16.41 14.11
N ASN A 79 -9.42 15.59 13.47
CA ASN A 79 -8.19 16.06 12.86
C ASN A 79 -8.54 17.10 11.77
N PRO A 80 -7.99 18.33 11.80
CA PRO A 80 -8.28 19.38 10.83
C PRO A 80 -7.82 19.05 9.40
N LYS A 81 -7.02 18.00 9.22
CA LYS A 81 -6.58 17.45 7.93
C LYS A 81 -7.40 16.23 7.48
N TRP A 82 -8.40 15.80 8.27
CA TRP A 82 -9.28 14.69 7.91
C TRP A 82 -10.24 15.08 6.79
N ASN A 83 -10.48 14.16 5.86
CA ASN A 83 -11.39 14.36 4.72
C ASN A 83 -12.51 13.30 4.75
N GLU A 84 -13.71 13.69 4.33
CA GLU A 84 -14.87 12.80 4.25
C GLU A 84 -14.58 11.56 3.39
N GLY A 85 -14.88 10.37 3.93
CA GLY A 85 -14.57 9.07 3.30
C GLY A 85 -13.21 8.47 3.66
N LYS A 86 -12.43 9.09 4.56
CA LYS A 86 -11.21 8.50 5.15
C LYS A 86 -11.52 7.84 6.51
N GLY A 87 -10.60 6.99 6.98
CA GLY A 87 -10.78 6.24 8.24
C GLY A 87 -11.11 7.14 9.44
N GLU A 88 -12.04 6.69 10.28
CA GLU A 88 -12.56 7.45 11.44
C GLU A 88 -11.82 7.18 12.76
N GLY A 89 -10.76 6.35 12.73
CA GLY A 89 -9.98 5.93 13.87
C GLY A 89 -9.12 4.71 13.58
N LEU A 90 -8.63 4.05 14.63
CA LEU A 90 -7.89 2.78 14.54
C LEU A 90 -8.80 1.60 14.94
N SER A 91 -8.66 0.45 14.28
CA SER A 91 -9.44 -0.76 14.59
C SER A 91 -9.08 -1.33 15.96
N PRO A 92 -10.03 -1.94 16.69
CA PRO A 92 -9.75 -2.74 17.90
C PRO A 92 -8.83 -3.92 17.66
N ASP A 93 -8.20 -4.37 18.74
CA ASP A 93 -7.39 -5.59 18.81
C ASP A 93 -6.32 -5.68 17.71
N SER A 94 -5.83 -4.50 17.32
CA SER A 94 -4.96 -4.30 16.17
C SER A 94 -3.69 -3.60 16.58
N LYS A 95 -2.59 -3.97 15.91
CA LYS A 95 -1.27 -3.37 16.08
C LYS A 95 -0.90 -2.61 14.82
N TYR A 96 -0.64 -1.31 14.97
CA TYR A 96 -0.27 -0.42 13.88
C TYR A 96 1.16 0.07 14.06
N ALA A 97 1.97 -0.08 13.02
CA ALA A 97 3.27 0.58 12.91
C ALA A 97 3.14 1.75 11.93
N PHE A 98 3.30 2.96 12.45
CA PHE A 98 3.27 4.20 11.69
C PHE A 98 4.69 4.72 11.56
N ASP A 99 5.24 4.60 10.36
CA ASP A 99 6.59 5.08 10.08
C ASP A 99 6.61 6.60 9.90
N ARG A 100 7.72 7.21 10.33
CA ARG A 100 8.04 8.62 10.06
C ARG A 100 6.88 9.56 10.43
N VAL A 101 6.37 9.49 11.66
CA VAL A 101 5.19 10.27 12.09
C VAL A 101 5.52 11.74 12.26
N PHE A 102 6.63 12.01 12.94
CA PHE A 102 7.15 13.36 13.13
C PHE A 102 8.67 13.36 13.18
N GLU A 103 9.27 14.50 12.91
CA GLU A 103 10.71 14.73 12.95
C GLU A 103 11.07 15.60 14.17
N ILE A 104 12.20 15.27 14.80
CA ILE A 104 12.86 16.10 15.81
C ILE A 104 14.15 16.65 15.22
N SER A 105 14.32 17.96 15.25
CA SER A 105 15.53 18.63 14.76
C SER A 105 16.36 19.29 15.87
N ASN A 106 17.69 19.17 15.75
CA ASN A 106 18.67 19.88 16.58
C ASN A 106 19.26 21.10 15.86
N ASP A 107 18.40 21.94 15.30
CA ASP A 107 18.82 23.20 14.65
C ASP A 107 18.94 24.37 15.64
N LEU A 108 18.28 24.28 16.79
CA LEU A 108 18.12 25.41 17.71
C LEU A 108 19.15 25.41 18.86
N TRP A 109 19.92 24.32 19.06
CA TRP A 109 21.05 24.33 20.00
C TRP A 109 22.34 24.79 19.29
N ASP A 110 23.07 25.71 19.93
CA ASP A 110 24.30 26.34 19.39
C ASP A 110 25.48 25.36 19.23
N GLY A 111 25.43 24.48 18.22
CA GLY A 111 26.53 23.58 17.90
C GLY A 111 26.74 22.44 18.91
N VAL A 112 25.75 22.17 19.77
CA VAL A 112 25.81 21.14 20.82
C VAL A 112 25.03 19.89 20.41
N CYS A 113 25.67 18.73 20.55
CA CYS A 113 24.99 17.43 20.44
C CYS A 113 23.97 17.26 21.57
N ILE A 114 22.79 16.74 21.25
CA ILE A 114 21.75 16.46 22.24
C ILE A 114 21.39 14.97 22.28
N ASN A 115 21.14 14.47 23.49
CA ASN A 115 20.43 13.22 23.73
C ASN A 115 18.95 13.57 23.94
N VAL A 116 18.11 13.08 23.04
CA VAL A 116 16.66 13.26 23.12
C VAL A 116 16.03 11.98 23.63
N THR A 117 15.18 12.12 24.64
CA THR A 117 14.35 11.06 25.20
C THR A 117 12.90 11.34 24.88
N VAL A 118 12.27 10.46 24.11
CA VAL A 118 10.81 10.48 23.87
C VAL A 118 10.17 9.46 24.80
N THR A 119 9.30 9.93 25.69
CA THR A 119 8.59 9.10 26.66
C THR A 119 7.09 9.15 26.37
N SER A 120 6.50 8.00 26.10
CA SER A 120 5.06 7.83 26.01
C SER A 120 4.46 7.64 27.40
N GLU A 121 3.41 8.42 27.71
CA GLU A 121 2.64 8.21 28.94
C GLU A 121 1.69 7.00 28.83
N PRO A 122 0.98 6.77 27.70
CA PRO A 122 0.18 5.56 27.52
C PRO A 122 1.05 4.35 27.22
N GLU A 123 0.71 3.19 27.79
CA GLU A 123 1.49 1.98 27.63
C GLU A 123 1.33 1.34 26.24
N GLU A 124 0.18 1.61 25.63
CA GLU A 124 -0.32 1.18 24.33
C GLU A 124 0.41 1.87 23.17
N ILE A 125 1.07 2.99 23.44
CA ILE A 125 1.80 3.77 22.45
C ILE A 125 3.29 3.65 22.74
N LYS A 126 4.02 3.16 21.75
CA LYS A 126 5.48 3.03 21.76
C LYS A 126 6.04 3.86 20.62
N THR A 127 7.25 4.36 20.79
CA THR A 127 7.98 5.09 19.74
C THR A 127 9.15 4.26 19.25
N TYR A 128 9.59 4.46 18.01
CA TYR A 128 10.78 3.82 17.47
C TYR A 128 11.49 4.70 16.46
N ILE A 129 12.74 4.35 16.17
CA ILE A 129 13.56 4.93 15.10
C ILE A 129 13.89 3.81 14.13
N GLU A 130 13.67 4.04 12.83
CA GLU A 130 13.94 3.14 11.69
C GLU A 130 13.16 1.81 11.67
N ASN A 131 13.10 1.07 12.78
CA ASN A 131 12.50 -0.26 12.85
C ASN A 131 11.54 -0.42 14.04
N TYR A 132 10.28 -0.72 13.76
CA TYR A 132 9.22 -0.89 14.75
C TYR A 132 9.46 -2.04 15.74
N LEU A 133 10.32 -3.01 15.41
CA LEU A 133 10.70 -4.08 16.35
C LEU A 133 11.47 -3.55 17.57
N ASN A 134 12.06 -2.35 17.47
CA ASN A 134 12.74 -1.68 18.57
C ASN A 134 11.82 -0.72 19.36
N ALA A 135 10.50 -0.76 19.11
CA ALA A 135 9.58 0.17 19.72
C ALA A 135 9.52 0.04 21.24
N SER A 136 9.60 1.18 21.91
CA SER A 136 9.64 1.29 23.36
C SER A 136 8.76 2.46 23.82
N GLN A 137 8.20 2.36 25.04
CA GLN A 137 7.56 3.51 25.69
C GLN A 137 8.57 4.63 26.00
N LYS A 138 9.87 4.29 26.09
CA LYS A 138 10.95 5.25 26.23
C LYS A 138 12.00 5.01 25.15
N THR A 139 12.09 5.93 24.19
CA THR A 139 13.06 5.90 23.09
C THR A 139 14.11 6.97 23.33
N VAL A 140 15.37 6.59 23.24
CA VAL A 140 16.51 7.50 23.41
C VAL A 140 17.28 7.54 22.10
N LEU A 141 17.54 8.76 21.62
CA LEU A 141 18.29 9.00 20.39
C LEU A 141 19.28 10.14 20.60
N GLN A 142 20.40 10.07 19.89
CA GLN A 142 21.37 11.14 19.81
C GLN A 142 21.14 11.91 18.52
N ILE A 143 21.12 13.25 18.60
CA ILE A 143 20.96 14.14 17.45
C ILE A 143 22.14 15.12 17.44
N LEU A 144 22.96 15.04 16.39
CA LEU A 144 24.08 15.95 16.18
C LEU A 144 23.60 17.36 15.79
N PRO A 145 24.42 18.40 15.93
CA PRO A 145 24.05 19.76 15.50
C PRO A 145 23.61 19.79 14.03
N GLY A 146 22.42 20.34 13.75
CA GLY A 146 21.84 20.40 12.41
C GLY A 146 21.30 19.07 11.86
N GLU A 147 21.33 18.00 12.67
CA GLU A 147 20.76 16.70 12.30
C GLU A 147 19.26 16.64 12.66
N ARG A 148 18.53 15.84 11.90
CA ARG A 148 17.11 15.55 12.06
C ARG A 148 16.90 14.05 12.24
N LYS A 149 15.98 13.66 13.11
CA LYS A 149 15.59 12.26 13.30
C LYS A 149 14.08 12.09 13.20
N GLU A 150 13.68 11.10 12.43
CA GLU A 150 12.28 10.74 12.23
C GLU A 150 11.85 9.70 13.27
N VAL A 151 10.70 9.93 13.89
CA VAL A 151 10.15 9.09 14.95
C VAL A 151 8.90 8.39 14.43
N GLY A 152 8.90 7.07 14.50
CA GLY A 152 7.73 6.22 14.24
C GLY A 152 6.92 5.95 15.52
N LEU A 153 5.68 5.52 15.35
CA LEU A 153 4.77 5.10 16.43
C LEU A 153 4.30 3.69 16.21
N LEU A 154 4.40 2.88 17.25
CA LEU A 154 3.74 1.59 17.33
C LEU A 154 2.57 1.70 18.30
N ILE A 155 1.35 1.47 17.81
CA ILE A 155 0.12 1.55 18.60
C ILE A 155 -0.47 0.15 18.70
N GLU A 156 -0.59 -0.36 19.92
CA GLU A 156 -1.24 -1.64 20.23
C GLU A 156 -2.60 -1.32 20.85
N SER A 157 -3.69 -1.63 20.14
CA SER A 157 -5.04 -1.35 20.63
C SER A 157 -5.67 -2.63 21.19
N GLU A 158 -6.19 -2.58 22.43
CA GLU A 158 -6.67 -3.77 23.16
C GLU A 158 -8.18 -3.77 23.48
N GLU A 159 -8.87 -2.62 23.52
CA GLU A 159 -10.31 -2.54 23.79
C GLU A 159 -11.00 -1.37 23.07
N LEU A 160 -12.33 -1.39 22.93
CA LEU A 160 -13.13 -0.28 22.44
C LEU A 160 -13.02 0.96 23.36
N GLY A 161 -12.37 2.04 22.91
CA GLY A 161 -12.23 3.28 23.68
C GLY A 161 -11.45 4.40 22.97
N SER A 162 -11.37 5.56 23.62
CA SER A 162 -10.53 6.70 23.21
C SER A 162 -9.24 6.65 24.02
N ILE A 163 -8.08 6.74 23.35
CA ILE A 163 -6.79 6.87 24.03
C ILE A 163 -6.32 8.31 23.85
N ASP A 164 -6.53 9.11 24.90
CA ASP A 164 -5.93 10.44 25.00
C ASP A 164 -4.63 10.32 25.78
N GLY A 165 -3.54 10.81 25.19
CA GLY A 165 -2.20 10.57 25.71
C GLY A 165 -1.25 11.71 25.46
N ARG A 166 -0.07 11.63 26.07
CA ARG A 166 1.02 12.57 25.81
C ARG A 166 2.31 11.84 25.54
N LEU A 167 3.05 12.34 24.56
CA LEU A 167 4.47 12.06 24.43
C LEU A 167 5.22 13.23 25.04
N ARG A 168 6.08 12.96 26.01
CA ARG A 168 7.02 13.94 26.57
C ARG A 168 8.35 13.78 25.87
N ILE A 169 8.87 14.89 25.36
CA ILE A 169 10.21 14.95 24.82
C ILE A 169 11.09 15.66 25.84
N HIS A 170 12.26 15.08 26.11
CA HIS A 170 13.29 15.70 26.92
C HIS A 170 14.61 15.73 26.16
N ALA A 171 15.28 16.88 26.08
CA ALA A 171 16.57 17.04 25.44
C ALA A 171 17.65 17.50 26.44
N GLU A 172 18.78 16.79 26.49
CA GLU A 172 19.94 17.16 27.29
C GLU A 172 21.25 17.09 26.48
N PRO A 173 22.28 17.89 26.80
CA PRO A 173 23.57 17.79 26.14
C PRO A 173 24.21 16.40 26.27
N CYS A 174 24.81 15.89 25.19
CA CYS A 174 25.62 14.69 25.22
C CYS A 174 26.80 14.90 26.21
N ASN A 175 26.92 14.07 27.25
CA ASN A 175 27.91 14.25 28.33
C ASN A 175 29.37 14.38 27.79
N GLY A 176 29.98 15.57 27.93
CA GLY A 176 31.41 15.79 27.66
C GLY A 176 31.85 17.23 27.38
N ALA A 177 32.20 17.95 28.45
CA ALA A 177 32.94 19.24 28.52
C ALA A 177 32.16 20.55 28.30
N VAL A 178 31.64 21.08 29.42
CA VAL A 178 31.40 22.53 29.60
C VAL A 178 32.74 23.20 29.96
N PRO A 179 33.26 24.19 29.22
CA PRO A 179 34.26 25.09 29.78
C PRO A 179 33.54 26.13 30.65
N THR A 180 33.94 26.20 31.92
CA THR A 180 33.54 27.25 32.87
C THR A 180 34.11 28.60 32.45
N PRO A 181 33.32 29.70 32.32
CA PRO A 181 33.91 31.02 32.18
C PRO A 181 34.41 31.51 33.55
N THR A 182 35.73 31.72 33.61
CA THR A 182 36.45 32.44 34.67
C THR A 182 36.16 33.95 34.54
N PRO A 183 36.14 34.76 35.62
CA PRO A 183 35.68 36.15 35.59
C PRO A 183 36.46 37.04 34.61
N SER A 184 35.68 37.80 33.85
CA SER A 184 36.10 38.78 32.84
C SER A 184 36.93 39.94 33.41
N PRO A 185 38.10 40.28 32.83
CA PRO A 185 38.66 41.61 32.92
C PRO A 185 38.04 42.52 31.84
N SER A 186 37.54 43.68 32.29
CA SER A 186 37.30 44.98 31.64
C SER A 186 37.36 45.09 30.09
N PRO A 187 36.40 45.78 29.44
CA PRO A 187 36.11 45.65 28.02
C PRO A 187 37.25 46.20 27.14
N THR A 188 37.61 45.41 26.13
CA THR A 188 38.25 45.86 24.89
C THR A 188 37.12 46.03 23.85
N PRO A 189 37.16 46.98 22.91
CA PRO A 189 36.04 47.26 22.04
C PRO A 189 35.69 46.03 21.20
N GLU A 190 34.45 45.58 21.32
CA GLU A 190 33.88 44.50 20.52
C GLU A 190 33.77 45.00 19.08
N GLU A 191 34.47 44.33 18.15
CA GLU A 191 34.23 44.54 16.73
C GLU A 191 32.81 44.07 16.43
N THR A 192 31.99 44.96 15.88
CA THR A 192 30.62 44.68 15.44
C THR A 192 30.59 43.38 14.62
N PRO A 193 29.77 42.37 14.95
CA PRO A 193 29.66 41.16 14.14
C PRO A 193 29.31 41.57 12.71
N THR A 194 30.14 41.15 11.77
CA THR A 194 29.87 41.33 10.34
C THR A 194 28.59 40.57 10.03
N PRO A 195 27.58 41.17 9.36
CA PRO A 195 26.33 40.48 9.08
C PRO A 195 26.62 39.19 8.31
N THR A 196 26.12 38.05 8.83
CA THR A 196 26.14 36.79 8.10
C THR A 196 25.38 37.00 6.79
N PRO A 197 25.99 36.71 5.62
CA PRO A 197 25.29 36.83 4.34
C PRO A 197 24.00 36.01 4.37
N THR A 198 22.90 36.66 3.98
CA THR A 198 21.59 36.00 3.90
C THR A 198 21.56 35.13 2.64
N PRO A 199 21.14 33.86 2.73
CA PRO A 199 20.92 33.00 1.56
C PRO A 199 20.05 33.69 0.51
N VAL A 200 20.49 33.69 -0.74
CA VAL A 200 19.74 34.29 -1.87
C VAL A 200 19.09 33.17 -2.68
N PRO A 201 17.75 33.09 -2.74
CA PRO A 201 17.06 32.11 -3.56
C PRO A 201 17.29 32.36 -5.07
N GLN A 202 17.58 31.31 -5.83
CA GLN A 202 17.66 31.29 -7.29
C GLN A 202 16.41 30.62 -7.85
N ASN A 203 15.74 31.26 -8.83
CA ASN A 203 14.49 30.76 -9.42
C ASN A 203 14.72 30.26 -10.85
N PHE A 204 14.11 29.12 -11.16
CA PHE A 204 14.17 28.44 -12.45
C PHE A 204 12.76 28.07 -12.89
N GLU A 205 12.53 28.02 -14.21
CA GLU A 205 11.27 27.57 -14.79
C GLU A 205 11.55 26.32 -15.61
N TRP A 206 10.93 25.20 -15.23
CA TRP A 206 11.00 23.96 -15.99
C TRP A 206 9.67 23.69 -16.68
N ARG A 207 9.65 23.98 -17.98
CA ARG A 207 8.54 23.63 -18.88
C ARG A 207 8.79 22.24 -19.46
N VAL A 208 7.88 21.33 -19.18
CA VAL A 208 7.99 19.91 -19.57
C VAL A 208 6.92 19.61 -20.63
N GLU A 209 7.35 19.00 -21.74
CA GLU A 209 6.45 18.33 -22.68
C GLU A 209 6.40 16.85 -22.31
N LEU A 210 5.24 16.35 -21.88
CA LEU A 210 5.10 14.96 -21.48
C LEU A 210 5.10 14.05 -22.72
N PRO A 211 5.65 12.83 -22.62
CA PRO A 211 5.53 11.86 -23.71
C PRO A 211 4.05 11.53 -23.95
N GLU A 212 3.72 11.01 -25.13
CA GLU A 212 2.35 10.63 -25.50
C GLU A 212 1.78 9.49 -24.63
N ARG A 213 2.65 8.75 -23.91
CA ARG A 213 2.34 7.58 -23.07
C ARG A 213 3.44 7.37 -22.04
N ALA A 214 3.23 6.46 -21.09
CA ALA A 214 4.27 5.97 -20.20
C ALA A 214 5.53 5.50 -20.99
N PRO A 215 6.73 6.03 -20.69
CA PRO A 215 7.92 5.78 -21.51
C PRO A 215 8.53 4.39 -21.30
N LYS A 216 8.35 3.79 -20.11
CA LYS A 216 8.92 2.51 -19.70
C LYS A 216 7.86 1.65 -19.03
N GLY A 217 7.89 0.35 -19.30
CA GLY A 217 6.97 -0.61 -18.70
C GLY A 217 7.66 -1.92 -18.35
N ASP A 218 7.32 -2.50 -17.23
CA ASP A 218 7.63 -3.87 -16.90
C ASP A 218 6.30 -4.62 -16.87
N ILE A 219 6.20 -5.69 -17.65
CA ILE A 219 4.96 -6.44 -17.82
C ILE A 219 5.23 -7.89 -17.45
N VAL A 220 4.61 -8.36 -16.38
CA VAL A 220 4.66 -9.77 -15.98
C VAL A 220 3.34 -10.44 -16.35
N PHE A 221 3.41 -11.53 -17.10
CA PHE A 221 2.25 -12.39 -17.33
C PHE A 221 2.24 -13.51 -16.28
N MET A 222 1.21 -13.51 -15.44
CA MET A 222 0.96 -14.54 -14.44
C MET A 222 -0.20 -15.42 -14.89
N PHE A 223 0.08 -16.71 -15.03
CA PHE A 223 -0.90 -17.70 -15.46
C PHE A 223 -1.31 -18.58 -14.29
N ASP A 224 -2.61 -18.64 -14.05
CA ASP A 224 -3.19 -19.82 -13.44
C ASP A 224 -2.95 -21.02 -14.38
N VAL A 225 -2.29 -22.04 -13.86
CA VAL A 225 -1.97 -23.26 -14.61
C VAL A 225 -2.72 -24.47 -14.09
N THR A 226 -3.81 -24.32 -13.34
CA THR A 226 -4.63 -25.47 -12.94
C THR A 226 -5.43 -26.05 -14.09
N GLY A 227 -6.07 -27.20 -13.86
CA GLY A 227 -6.58 -28.07 -14.92
C GLY A 227 -7.64 -27.42 -15.81
N SER A 228 -8.42 -26.49 -15.26
CA SER A 228 -9.46 -25.75 -15.96
C SER A 228 -8.90 -24.80 -17.03
N MET A 229 -7.69 -24.26 -16.81
CA MET A 229 -7.03 -23.25 -17.65
C MET A 229 -6.31 -23.80 -18.89
N LEU A 230 -6.49 -25.09 -19.22
CA LEU A 230 -5.75 -25.77 -20.29
C LEU A 230 -5.93 -25.09 -21.66
N GLU A 231 -7.15 -24.67 -22.01
CA GLU A 231 -7.43 -24.13 -23.35
C GLU A 231 -6.87 -22.71 -23.49
N GLU A 232 -7.04 -21.91 -22.45
CA GLU A 232 -6.56 -20.54 -22.28
C GLU A 232 -5.03 -20.48 -22.34
N LEU A 233 -4.35 -21.37 -21.59
CA LEU A 233 -2.90 -21.44 -21.60
C LEU A 233 -2.36 -21.84 -22.97
N ASN A 234 -3.00 -22.79 -23.65
CA ASN A 234 -2.62 -23.17 -25.02
C ASN A 234 -2.74 -22.00 -25.99
N GLN A 235 -3.79 -21.18 -25.85
CA GLN A 235 -3.95 -19.98 -26.67
C GLN A 235 -2.91 -18.92 -26.34
N ALA A 236 -2.61 -18.68 -25.05
CA ALA A 236 -1.57 -17.74 -24.64
C ALA A 236 -0.20 -18.13 -25.22
N LYS A 237 0.13 -19.43 -25.23
CA LYS A 237 1.35 -19.97 -25.86
C LYS A 237 1.43 -19.67 -27.34
N VAL A 238 0.33 -19.85 -28.08
CA VAL A 238 0.26 -19.57 -29.52
C VAL A 238 0.51 -18.08 -29.82
N SER A 239 0.02 -17.19 -28.95
CA SER A 239 0.03 -15.75 -29.19
C SER A 239 1.15 -14.98 -28.50
N ALA A 240 1.97 -15.64 -27.67
CA ALA A 240 2.95 -14.99 -26.80
C ALA A 240 3.89 -14.00 -27.51
N ILE A 241 4.49 -14.42 -28.64
CA ILE A 241 5.44 -13.59 -29.39
C ILE A 241 4.75 -12.37 -29.98
N ASP A 242 3.61 -12.57 -30.66
CA ASP A 242 2.89 -11.50 -31.33
C ASP A 242 2.38 -10.48 -30.29
N LEU A 243 1.77 -10.96 -29.21
CA LEU A 243 1.30 -10.13 -28.10
C LEU A 243 2.39 -9.24 -27.51
N MET A 244 3.55 -9.82 -27.14
CA MET A 244 4.65 -9.05 -26.57
C MET A 244 5.29 -8.09 -27.59
N THR A 245 5.29 -8.46 -28.87
CA THR A 245 5.75 -7.57 -29.95
C THR A 245 4.84 -6.36 -30.09
N ASP A 246 3.53 -6.57 -30.06
CA ASP A 246 2.54 -5.49 -30.13
C ASP A 246 2.60 -4.58 -28.90
N ILE A 247 2.73 -5.16 -27.70
CA ILE A 247 2.95 -4.38 -26.46
C ILE A 247 4.24 -3.55 -26.54
N ARG A 248 5.33 -4.10 -27.12
CA ARG A 248 6.58 -3.36 -27.32
C ARG A 248 6.43 -2.18 -28.28
N LEU A 249 5.48 -2.22 -29.21
CA LEU A 249 5.14 -1.07 -30.04
C LEU A 249 4.34 -0.01 -29.27
N LEU A 250 3.57 -0.41 -28.26
CA LEU A 250 2.84 0.50 -27.37
C LEU A 250 3.74 1.16 -26.33
N ILE A 251 4.63 0.39 -25.70
CA ILE A 251 5.59 0.82 -24.67
C ILE A 251 7.00 0.38 -25.13
N GLN A 252 7.74 1.30 -25.73
CA GLN A 252 9.00 1.00 -26.44
C GLN A 252 10.09 0.41 -25.55
N ASP A 253 10.21 0.88 -24.30
CA ASP A 253 11.13 0.35 -23.30
C ASP A 253 10.40 -0.59 -22.34
N SER A 254 9.90 -1.71 -22.90
CA SER A 254 9.19 -2.75 -22.15
C SER A 254 10.07 -3.97 -21.85
N ARG A 255 9.99 -4.48 -20.62
CA ARG A 255 10.51 -5.80 -20.24
C ARG A 255 9.35 -6.75 -19.95
N PHE A 256 9.57 -8.04 -20.20
CA PHE A 256 8.56 -9.09 -20.05
C PHE A 256 9.02 -10.15 -19.07
N GLY A 257 8.18 -10.46 -18.09
CA GLY A 257 8.36 -11.56 -17.13
C GLY A 257 7.21 -12.55 -17.22
N VAL A 258 7.42 -13.75 -16.66
CA VAL A 258 6.44 -14.84 -16.69
C VAL A 258 6.42 -15.50 -15.33
N ALA A 259 5.22 -15.69 -14.80
CA ALA A 259 4.98 -16.44 -13.58
C ALA A 259 3.81 -17.39 -13.76
N SER A 260 3.71 -18.35 -12.85
CA SER A 260 2.55 -19.22 -12.75
C SER A 260 2.17 -19.50 -11.31
N LEU A 261 0.90 -19.82 -11.13
CA LEU A 261 0.35 -20.36 -9.90
C LEU A 261 -0.47 -21.61 -10.22
N ALA A 262 -0.41 -22.57 -9.33
CA ALA A 262 -1.43 -23.57 -9.13
C ALA A 262 -1.79 -23.44 -7.65
N ASP A 263 -1.70 -24.53 -6.88
CA ASP A 263 -2.05 -24.46 -5.48
C ASP A 263 -1.03 -25.16 -4.55
N TYR A 264 -1.23 -25.03 -3.25
CA TYR A 264 -0.44 -25.64 -2.19
C TYR A 264 -0.63 -27.16 -2.18
N PRO A 265 0.39 -27.99 -2.45
CA PRO A 265 0.26 -29.45 -2.57
C PRO A 265 0.10 -30.15 -1.21
N LYS A 266 -0.93 -29.81 -0.43
CA LYS A 266 -1.10 -30.15 0.98
C LYS A 266 -2.58 -30.21 1.39
N LEU A 267 -2.84 -31.04 2.41
CA LEU A 267 -4.10 -31.07 3.15
C LEU A 267 -4.06 -30.02 4.26
N TYR A 268 -5.03 -29.10 4.27
CA TYR A 268 -5.21 -28.16 5.36
C TYR A 268 -6.38 -28.54 6.24
N LEU A 269 -6.12 -28.59 7.55
CA LEU A 269 -7.15 -28.78 8.56
C LEU A 269 -7.57 -27.41 9.06
N TYR A 270 -8.82 -27.05 8.82
CA TYR A 270 -9.32 -25.74 9.20
C TYR A 270 -9.61 -25.64 10.69
N SER A 271 -9.17 -24.53 11.29
CA SER A 271 -9.74 -24.03 12.53
C SER A 271 -11.07 -23.34 12.22
N GLU A 272 -11.84 -22.99 13.25
CA GLU A 272 -13.06 -22.17 13.11
C GLU A 272 -12.81 -20.83 12.40
N ASN A 273 -11.56 -20.34 12.39
CA ASN A 273 -11.17 -19.06 11.83
C ASN A 273 -10.91 -19.06 10.31
N TYR A 274 -10.76 -20.22 9.66
CA TYR A 274 -10.44 -20.31 8.22
C TYR A 274 -11.35 -21.27 7.46
N GLY A 275 -12.45 -21.71 8.07
CA GLY A 275 -13.15 -22.94 7.68
C GLY A 275 -14.12 -22.86 6.50
N TYR A 276 -14.02 -23.86 5.62
CA TYR A 276 -15.19 -24.62 5.18
C TYR A 276 -15.80 -25.29 6.42
N GLY A 277 -17.08 -25.07 6.74
CA GLY A 277 -17.67 -25.52 8.02
C GLY A 277 -17.36 -26.98 8.43
N TRP A 278 -16.98 -27.19 9.71
CA TRP A 278 -16.84 -28.44 10.52
C TRP A 278 -16.99 -29.84 9.83
N PRO A 279 -16.16 -30.87 10.17
CA PRO A 279 -14.74 -30.94 10.48
C PRO A 279 -14.03 -31.81 9.42
N TYR A 280 -13.86 -31.31 8.20
CA TYR A 280 -13.04 -31.99 7.19
C TYR A 280 -12.07 -31.00 6.58
N GLY A 281 -10.78 -31.35 6.61
CA GLY A 281 -9.77 -30.60 5.88
C GLY A 281 -9.95 -30.73 4.37
N LYS A 282 -9.39 -29.78 3.63
CA LYS A 282 -9.43 -29.76 2.18
C LYS A 282 -8.01 -29.90 1.63
N ASN A 283 -7.88 -30.71 0.58
CA ASN A 283 -6.64 -30.71 -0.18
C ASN A 283 -6.73 -29.54 -1.13
N TYR A 284 -5.73 -28.68 -1.06
CA TYR A 284 -5.62 -27.48 -1.86
C TYR A 284 -5.14 -27.90 -3.27
N GLY A 285 -3.86 -28.22 -3.37
CA GLY A 285 -3.23 -28.76 -4.58
C GLY A 285 -2.86 -30.24 -4.53
N ALA A 286 -2.58 -30.80 -5.70
CA ALA A 286 -2.07 -32.15 -5.87
C ALA A 286 -0.54 -32.20 -5.73
N PRO A 287 0.07 -33.38 -5.48
CA PRO A 287 1.53 -33.51 -5.49
C PRO A 287 2.16 -33.00 -6.80
N GLY A 288 3.04 -32.01 -6.71
CA GLY A 288 3.70 -31.38 -7.85
C GLY A 288 3.15 -30.00 -8.21
N ASP A 289 2.06 -29.57 -7.57
CA ASP A 289 1.55 -28.20 -7.62
C ASP A 289 2.41 -27.26 -6.76
N TYR A 290 2.23 -25.97 -6.95
CA TYR A 290 2.92 -24.91 -6.23
C TYR A 290 2.05 -23.64 -6.21
N PRO A 291 2.03 -22.86 -5.12
CA PRO A 291 1.22 -21.64 -5.02
C PRO A 291 1.80 -20.45 -5.80
N TRP A 292 3.09 -20.50 -6.13
CA TRP A 292 3.78 -19.49 -6.94
C TRP A 292 5.05 -20.06 -7.57
N ARG A 293 5.35 -19.64 -8.80
CA ARG A 293 6.65 -19.82 -9.43
C ARG A 293 6.97 -18.67 -10.37
N MET A 294 8.13 -18.05 -10.21
CA MET A 294 8.72 -17.20 -11.24
C MET A 294 9.36 -18.08 -12.34
N ASP A 295 8.71 -18.14 -13.51
CA ASP A 295 9.15 -18.95 -14.66
C ASP A 295 10.20 -18.22 -15.52
N SER A 296 10.11 -16.88 -15.57
CA SER A 296 11.13 -16.00 -16.12
C SER A 296 11.04 -14.64 -15.45
N ASP A 297 12.17 -14.12 -14.99
CA ASP A 297 12.26 -12.73 -14.55
C ASP A 297 12.15 -11.77 -15.77
N LEU A 298 11.98 -10.48 -15.47
CA LEU A 298 11.81 -9.39 -16.44
C LEU A 298 13.02 -9.26 -17.38
N THR A 299 12.79 -9.50 -18.67
CA THR A 299 13.81 -9.44 -19.72
C THR A 299 13.36 -8.61 -20.93
N TYR A 300 14.33 -8.05 -21.66
CA TYR A 300 14.06 -7.43 -22.96
C TYR A 300 13.86 -8.47 -24.08
N ASP A 301 14.30 -9.71 -23.88
CA ASP A 301 14.26 -10.78 -24.87
C ASP A 301 12.88 -11.44 -24.91
N ILE A 302 12.07 -11.03 -25.89
CA ILE A 302 10.74 -11.59 -26.16
C ILE A 302 10.79 -13.10 -26.40
N ASN A 303 11.86 -13.63 -27.02
CA ASN A 303 11.97 -15.07 -27.28
C ASN A 303 12.21 -15.85 -25.98
N ALA A 304 12.98 -15.29 -25.05
CA ALA A 304 13.20 -15.90 -23.75
C ALA A 304 11.89 -15.95 -22.94
N ALA A 305 11.16 -14.83 -22.86
CA ALA A 305 9.86 -14.78 -22.19
C ALA A 305 8.83 -15.71 -22.87
N ALA A 306 8.76 -15.71 -24.20
CA ALA A 306 7.86 -16.62 -24.94
C ALA A 306 8.26 -18.09 -24.75
N GLY A 307 9.56 -18.38 -24.64
CA GLY A 307 10.06 -19.70 -24.28
C GLY A 307 9.58 -20.14 -22.90
N ALA A 308 9.58 -19.24 -21.92
CA ALA A 308 9.05 -19.52 -20.58
C ALA A 308 7.54 -19.80 -20.62
N ILE A 309 6.74 -18.98 -21.32
CA ILE A 309 5.29 -19.23 -21.51
C ILE A 309 5.05 -20.59 -22.16
N ASN A 310 5.82 -20.94 -23.20
CA ASN A 310 5.70 -22.24 -23.89
C ASN A 310 6.01 -23.45 -22.99
N ASN A 311 6.89 -23.26 -22.01
CA ASN A 311 7.29 -24.30 -21.06
C ASN A 311 6.35 -24.46 -19.87
N LEU A 312 5.35 -23.59 -19.69
CA LEU A 312 4.36 -23.74 -18.64
C LEU A 312 3.62 -25.07 -18.75
N GLU A 313 3.41 -25.75 -17.63
CA GLU A 313 2.75 -27.05 -17.56
C GLU A 313 1.48 -26.95 -16.74
N ILE A 314 0.41 -27.56 -17.23
CA ILE A 314 -0.83 -27.68 -16.45
C ILE A 314 -0.59 -28.53 -15.21
N LYS A 315 -1.12 -28.03 -14.10
CA LYS A 315 -1.20 -28.59 -12.75
C LYS A 315 -2.63 -28.97 -12.45
N ASN A 316 -2.85 -29.70 -11.37
CA ASN A 316 -4.17 -30.27 -11.15
C ASN A 316 -5.06 -29.35 -10.33
N GLY A 317 -4.50 -28.61 -9.37
CA GLY A 317 -5.29 -28.15 -8.22
C GLY A 317 -5.89 -29.37 -7.52
N LEU A 318 -6.81 -29.16 -6.57
CA LEU A 318 -7.72 -30.18 -6.02
C LEU A 318 -8.95 -29.54 -5.40
N ASP A 319 -8.85 -28.29 -4.96
CA ASP A 319 -9.99 -27.45 -4.72
C ASP A 319 -10.17 -26.34 -5.75
N GLU A 320 -11.36 -25.74 -5.72
CA GLU A 320 -11.75 -24.68 -6.65
C GLU A 320 -10.97 -23.37 -6.47
N PRO A 321 -10.68 -22.89 -5.24
CA PRO A 321 -9.98 -21.62 -5.06
C PRO A 321 -8.48 -21.73 -5.33
N GLU A 322 -7.87 -20.61 -5.70
CA GLU A 322 -6.45 -20.56 -6.03
C GLU A 322 -5.74 -19.45 -5.21
N PRO A 323 -4.41 -19.53 -4.98
CA PRO A 323 -3.66 -18.62 -4.11
C PRO A 323 -3.26 -17.29 -4.80
N TYR A 324 -4.23 -16.57 -5.38
CA TYR A 324 -3.96 -15.31 -6.09
C TYR A 324 -3.31 -14.24 -5.20
N ALA A 325 -3.75 -14.10 -3.95
CA ALA A 325 -3.19 -13.10 -3.02
C ALA A 325 -1.72 -13.36 -2.71
N TYR A 326 -1.38 -14.61 -2.40
CA TYR A 326 0.01 -15.01 -2.23
C TYR A 326 0.81 -14.80 -3.51
N ALA A 327 0.30 -15.21 -4.67
CA ALA A 327 0.99 -15.02 -5.94
C ALA A 327 1.28 -13.53 -6.27
N VAL A 328 0.32 -12.62 -6.00
CA VAL A 328 0.54 -11.17 -6.10
C VAL A 328 1.62 -10.69 -5.11
N HIS A 329 1.59 -11.17 -3.86
CA HIS A 329 2.61 -10.84 -2.87
C HIS A 329 4.02 -11.29 -3.31
N LYS A 330 4.15 -12.49 -3.87
CA LYS A 330 5.42 -13.01 -4.40
C LYS A 330 5.87 -12.26 -5.64
N ALA A 331 4.95 -11.86 -6.52
CA ALA A 331 5.28 -11.05 -7.70
C ALA A 331 5.96 -9.72 -7.33
N MET A 332 5.52 -9.04 -6.26
CA MET A 332 6.18 -7.81 -5.80
C MET A 332 7.59 -8.03 -5.26
N SER A 333 7.81 -9.14 -4.55
CA SER A 333 9.05 -9.39 -3.80
C SER A 333 10.12 -10.15 -4.59
N GLU A 334 9.74 -10.94 -5.60
CA GLU A 334 10.67 -11.80 -6.34
C GLU A 334 11.02 -11.32 -7.75
N MET A 335 10.13 -10.55 -8.40
CA MET A 335 10.39 -10.02 -9.75
C MET A 335 11.29 -8.77 -9.68
N SER A 336 12.20 -8.63 -10.65
CA SER A 336 13.16 -7.52 -10.70
C SER A 336 12.57 -6.24 -11.33
N TRP A 337 11.50 -5.71 -10.73
CA TRP A 337 10.83 -4.48 -11.20
C TRP A 337 11.78 -3.27 -11.20
N ARG A 338 11.64 -2.40 -12.20
CA ARG A 338 12.31 -1.10 -12.26
C ARG A 338 11.52 -0.07 -11.45
N ASP A 339 12.25 0.78 -10.73
CA ASP A 339 11.66 1.94 -10.05
C ASP A 339 11.26 3.05 -11.05
N ASP A 340 11.88 3.07 -12.22
CA ASP A 340 11.63 4.04 -13.29
C ASP A 340 10.73 3.49 -14.42
N ALA A 341 10.00 2.40 -14.17
CA ALA A 341 9.04 1.85 -15.11
C ALA A 341 7.68 1.63 -14.47
N ARG A 342 6.63 1.70 -15.30
CA ARG A 342 5.31 1.27 -14.87
C ARG A 342 5.28 -0.23 -14.67
N LYS A 343 4.87 -0.69 -13.49
CA LYS A 343 4.83 -2.10 -13.11
C LYS A 343 3.43 -2.64 -13.42
N ILE A 344 3.32 -3.56 -14.37
CA ILE A 344 2.05 -4.14 -14.81
C ILE A 344 2.08 -5.65 -14.58
N LEU A 345 1.16 -6.16 -13.77
CA LEU A 345 0.93 -7.60 -13.60
C LEU A 345 -0.34 -8.00 -14.35
N VAL A 346 -0.21 -8.80 -15.41
CA VAL A 346 -1.33 -9.37 -16.15
C VAL A 346 -1.65 -10.74 -15.59
N ILE A 347 -2.82 -10.92 -14.99
CA ILE A 347 -3.28 -12.17 -14.38
C ILE A 347 -4.33 -12.81 -15.28
N LEU A 348 -4.14 -14.08 -15.63
CA LEU A 348 -5.13 -14.88 -16.35
C LEU A 348 -5.51 -16.10 -15.50
N GLY A 349 -6.78 -16.23 -15.15
CA GLY A 349 -7.30 -17.31 -14.29
C GLY A 349 -8.83 -17.37 -14.29
N ASP A 350 -9.40 -18.32 -13.56
CA ASP A 350 -10.84 -18.60 -13.57
C ASP A 350 -11.48 -18.89 -12.21
N ALA A 351 -10.73 -18.75 -11.12
CA ALA A 351 -11.17 -19.18 -9.80
C ALA A 351 -11.37 -18.03 -8.78
N PRO A 352 -12.18 -18.25 -7.72
CA PRO A 352 -12.12 -17.43 -6.51
C PRO A 352 -10.77 -17.61 -5.80
N PRO A 353 -10.38 -16.72 -4.87
CA PRO A 353 -9.11 -16.84 -4.16
C PRO A 353 -9.27 -17.58 -2.84
N HIS A 354 -8.20 -18.16 -2.30
CA HIS A 354 -8.12 -18.33 -0.85
C HIS A 354 -8.16 -16.94 -0.19
N ASN A 355 -9.17 -16.71 0.66
CA ASN A 355 -9.60 -15.36 1.00
C ASN A 355 -9.65 -15.03 2.50
N MET A 356 -9.60 -16.01 3.39
CA MET A 356 -9.62 -15.75 4.83
C MET A 356 -8.27 -15.23 5.36
N PRO A 357 -8.25 -14.41 6.43
CA PRO A 357 -9.38 -14.12 7.31
C PRO A 357 -10.26 -12.91 6.91
N ASN A 358 -9.74 -11.85 6.28
CA ASN A 358 -10.54 -10.64 6.03
C ASN A 358 -11.30 -10.62 4.69
N GLY A 359 -11.09 -11.61 3.81
CA GLY A 359 -11.73 -11.64 2.49
C GLY A 359 -13.26 -11.74 2.53
N LEU A 360 -13.89 -12.11 3.65
CA LEU A 360 -15.35 -12.05 3.81
C LEU A 360 -15.92 -10.63 3.74
N SER A 361 -15.08 -9.60 3.82
CA SER A 361 -15.50 -8.22 3.54
C SER A 361 -15.70 -7.94 2.05
N VAL A 362 -15.18 -8.83 1.18
CA VAL A 362 -15.19 -8.70 -0.29
C VAL A 362 -16.04 -9.79 -0.94
N PHE A 363 -15.95 -11.04 -0.44
CA PHE A 363 -16.54 -12.23 -1.07
C PHE A 363 -17.78 -12.74 -0.33
N GLU A 364 -18.71 -13.33 -1.07
CA GLU A 364 -19.92 -13.93 -0.52
C GLU A 364 -19.62 -15.23 0.25
N ASN A 365 -18.63 -15.99 -0.20
CA ASN A 365 -18.27 -17.28 0.37
C ASN A 365 -16.87 -17.31 1.01
N ASN A 366 -16.69 -18.27 1.93
CA ASN A 366 -15.39 -18.59 2.51
C ASN A 366 -14.69 -19.65 1.65
N TYR A 367 -13.49 -19.32 1.18
CA TYR A 367 -12.67 -20.17 0.32
C TYR A 367 -11.40 -20.70 0.99
N GLY A 368 -11.37 -20.69 2.32
CA GLY A 368 -10.19 -21.08 3.10
C GLY A 368 -9.19 -19.95 3.26
N GLY A 369 -8.23 -20.16 4.17
CA GLY A 369 -7.09 -19.25 4.34
C GLY A 369 -6.00 -19.49 3.31
N ASP A 370 -5.15 -18.49 3.17
CA ASP A 370 -3.90 -18.59 2.41
C ASP A 370 -2.73 -18.74 3.41
N PRO A 371 -2.05 -19.90 3.46
CA PRO A 371 -1.07 -20.25 4.48
C PRO A 371 0.33 -19.63 4.27
N GLY A 372 0.55 -18.85 3.23
CA GLY A 372 1.81 -18.12 3.05
C GLY A 372 3.06 -18.97 2.83
N ASP A 373 4.22 -18.41 3.18
CA ASP A 373 5.55 -18.91 2.80
C ASP A 373 5.92 -20.23 3.52
N ASP A 374 5.49 -20.43 4.77
CA ASP A 374 5.80 -21.64 5.54
C ASP A 374 4.84 -22.82 5.26
N TRP A 375 3.77 -22.55 4.50
CA TRP A 375 2.72 -23.48 4.09
C TRP A 375 1.98 -24.09 5.30
N LEU A 376 1.93 -23.39 6.43
CA LEU A 376 1.23 -23.79 7.64
C LEU A 376 0.12 -22.80 7.94
N MET A 377 -1.12 -23.25 7.91
CA MET A 377 -2.25 -22.40 8.30
C MET A 377 -2.19 -21.96 9.77
N ASN A 378 -2.68 -20.76 10.07
CA ASN A 378 -2.74 -20.14 11.39
C ASN A 378 -1.36 -19.74 11.95
N THR A 379 -0.44 -19.37 11.08
CA THR A 379 0.86 -18.78 11.46
C THR A 379 0.84 -17.27 11.18
N SER A 380 1.95 -16.59 11.50
CA SER A 380 2.06 -15.14 11.34
C SER A 380 2.24 -14.68 9.89
N ASP A 381 2.56 -15.60 8.98
CA ASP A 381 2.78 -15.34 7.56
C ASP A 381 1.60 -15.76 6.67
N ASP A 382 0.48 -16.23 7.26
CA ASP A 382 -0.78 -16.38 6.56
C ASP A 382 -1.11 -15.09 5.79
N VAL A 383 -1.38 -15.23 4.49
CA VAL A 383 -1.65 -14.08 3.62
C VAL A 383 -3.10 -13.64 3.77
N ASP A 384 -3.28 -12.41 4.21
CA ASP A 384 -4.59 -11.77 4.17
C ASP A 384 -4.85 -11.19 2.78
N TYR A 385 -5.93 -11.64 2.13
CA TYR A 385 -6.26 -11.26 0.76
C TYR A 385 -6.34 -9.74 0.57
N VAL A 386 -7.10 -9.04 1.41
CA VAL A 386 -7.30 -7.59 1.28
C VAL A 386 -5.99 -6.84 1.46
N ASN A 387 -5.20 -7.21 2.47
CA ASN A 387 -3.91 -6.59 2.70
C ASN A 387 -2.91 -6.84 1.57
N ALA A 388 -2.86 -8.06 1.02
CA ALA A 388 -1.98 -8.41 -0.09
C ALA A 388 -2.30 -7.57 -1.33
N ILE A 389 -3.58 -7.46 -1.70
CA ILE A 389 -3.97 -6.65 -2.87
C ILE A 389 -3.74 -5.15 -2.62
N ASN A 390 -4.07 -4.63 -1.43
CA ASN A 390 -3.81 -3.22 -1.11
C ASN A 390 -2.31 -2.89 -1.09
N SER A 391 -1.46 -3.84 -0.72
CA SER A 391 0.00 -3.64 -0.75
C SER A 391 0.55 -3.57 -2.19
N ALA A 392 -0.16 -4.12 -3.17
CA ALA A 392 0.19 -3.98 -4.59
C ALA A 392 0.07 -2.53 -5.07
N ASP A 393 -1.00 -1.81 -4.68
CA ASP A 393 -1.16 -0.38 -4.97
C ASP A 393 -0.04 0.46 -4.33
N ALA A 394 0.26 0.19 -3.05
CA ALA A 394 1.34 0.89 -2.34
C ALA A 394 2.74 0.64 -2.95
N PHE A 395 2.93 -0.50 -3.63
CA PHE A 395 4.14 -0.82 -4.38
C PHE A 395 4.17 -0.17 -5.79
N GLY A 396 3.06 0.42 -6.23
CA GLY A 396 2.87 0.95 -7.58
C GLY A 396 2.69 -0.14 -8.63
N LEU A 397 2.19 -1.33 -8.24
CA LEU A 397 1.84 -2.41 -9.15
C LEU A 397 0.42 -2.20 -9.68
N THR A 398 0.27 -2.04 -10.99
CA THR A 398 -1.04 -2.02 -11.65
C THR A 398 -1.41 -3.43 -12.10
N ILE A 399 -2.58 -3.95 -11.68
CA ILE A 399 -3.03 -5.30 -12.04
C ILE A 399 -4.04 -5.26 -13.18
N ILE A 400 -3.73 -5.95 -14.28
CA ILE A 400 -4.68 -6.25 -15.34
C ILE A 400 -5.18 -7.68 -15.12
N SER A 401 -6.46 -7.83 -14.85
CA SER A 401 -7.05 -9.11 -14.48
C SER A 401 -7.98 -9.58 -15.59
N ILE A 402 -7.71 -10.78 -16.12
CA ILE A 402 -8.47 -11.42 -17.19
C ILE A 402 -9.13 -12.66 -16.61
N TYR A 403 -10.45 -12.57 -16.37
CA TYR A 403 -11.25 -13.70 -15.92
C TYR A 403 -11.62 -14.58 -17.12
N ALA A 404 -11.29 -15.87 -17.07
CA ALA A 404 -11.56 -16.83 -18.12
C ALA A 404 -12.53 -17.96 -17.70
N GLY A 405 -13.17 -17.83 -16.54
CA GLY A 405 -14.07 -18.85 -16.02
C GLY A 405 -15.43 -18.90 -16.70
N ARG A 406 -16.16 -19.97 -16.38
CA ARG A 406 -17.50 -20.24 -16.90
C ARG A 406 -18.56 -19.78 -15.89
N ASP A 407 -19.83 -19.77 -16.31
CA ASP A 407 -20.93 -19.52 -15.39
C ASP A 407 -21.25 -20.77 -14.57
N ASP A 408 -20.89 -20.74 -13.29
CA ASP A 408 -21.16 -21.77 -12.29
C ASP A 408 -21.38 -21.16 -10.89
N GLU A 409 -21.39 -22.00 -9.85
CA GLU A 409 -21.64 -21.58 -8.47
C GLU A 409 -20.51 -20.75 -7.84
N PHE A 410 -19.31 -20.73 -8.44
CA PHE A 410 -18.15 -19.97 -7.96
C PHE A 410 -17.92 -18.68 -8.74
N SER A 411 -18.48 -18.60 -9.94
CA SER A 411 -18.27 -17.53 -10.91
C SER A 411 -18.58 -16.11 -10.41
N ASN A 412 -19.42 -15.92 -9.39
CA ASN A 412 -19.64 -14.59 -8.80
C ASN A 412 -18.42 -14.11 -8.02
N ASP A 413 -17.94 -14.92 -7.07
CA ASP A 413 -16.79 -14.55 -6.25
C ASP A 413 -15.48 -14.62 -7.05
N ALA A 414 -15.41 -15.49 -8.06
CA ALA A 414 -14.33 -15.47 -9.04
C ALA A 414 -14.31 -14.11 -9.77
N ARG A 415 -15.41 -13.64 -10.37
CA ARG A 415 -15.43 -12.30 -10.98
C ARG A 415 -15.07 -11.18 -9.99
N THR A 416 -15.61 -11.25 -8.77
CA THR A 416 -15.29 -10.30 -7.71
C THR A 416 -13.79 -10.26 -7.42
N ASN A 417 -13.10 -11.40 -7.44
CA ASN A 417 -11.65 -11.50 -7.23
C ASN A 417 -10.89 -10.67 -8.29
N PHE A 418 -11.13 -10.97 -9.56
CA PHE A 418 -10.46 -10.28 -10.66
C PHE A 418 -10.82 -8.79 -10.71
N MET A 419 -12.09 -8.42 -10.49
CA MET A 419 -12.51 -7.02 -10.42
C MET A 419 -11.82 -6.29 -9.26
N TYR A 420 -11.79 -6.89 -8.07
CA TYR A 420 -11.18 -6.28 -6.88
C TYR A 420 -9.69 -6.02 -7.08
N MET A 421 -8.94 -6.99 -7.62
CA MET A 421 -7.52 -6.80 -7.91
C MET A 421 -7.26 -5.64 -8.88
N ALA A 422 -8.09 -5.51 -9.93
CA ALA A 422 -7.99 -4.41 -10.87
C ALA A 422 -8.35 -3.06 -10.22
N ASP A 423 -9.50 -2.97 -9.57
CA ASP A 423 -10.02 -1.72 -8.99
C ASP A 423 -9.09 -1.16 -7.90
N MET A 424 -8.54 -2.03 -7.05
CA MET A 424 -7.68 -1.60 -5.95
C MET A 424 -6.29 -1.13 -6.40
N THR A 425 -5.89 -1.39 -7.65
CA THR A 425 -4.54 -1.08 -8.16
C THR A 425 -4.55 -0.12 -9.36
N ASP A 426 -5.67 0.60 -9.55
CA ASP A 426 -5.95 1.45 -10.72
C ASP A 426 -5.70 0.72 -12.05
N GLY A 427 -6.02 -0.57 -12.04
CA GLY A 427 -5.80 -1.52 -13.13
C GLY A 427 -6.98 -1.64 -14.07
N ALA A 428 -7.07 -2.78 -14.74
CA ALA A 428 -8.13 -3.03 -15.70
C ALA A 428 -8.62 -4.48 -15.67
N TYR A 429 -9.94 -4.62 -15.68
CA TYR A 429 -10.62 -5.91 -15.73
C TYR A 429 -11.13 -6.24 -17.15
N ALA A 430 -11.07 -7.52 -17.51
CA ALA A 430 -11.77 -8.06 -18.67
C ALA A 430 -12.24 -9.51 -18.45
N GLU A 431 -13.26 -9.91 -19.21
CA GLU A 431 -13.74 -11.29 -19.26
C GLU A 431 -13.48 -11.90 -20.64
N LEU A 432 -12.97 -13.13 -20.66
CA LEU A 432 -12.86 -13.94 -21.87
C LEU A 432 -14.19 -14.67 -22.11
N GLN A 433 -14.99 -14.15 -23.03
CA GLN A 433 -16.34 -14.68 -23.33
C GLN A 433 -16.32 -15.95 -24.19
N GLY A 434 -15.47 -16.92 -23.88
CA GLY A 434 -15.35 -18.23 -24.56
C GLY A 434 -14.75 -18.20 -25.97
N ASP A 435 -14.50 -17.03 -26.56
CA ASP A 435 -13.71 -16.91 -27.79
C ASP A 435 -12.23 -16.75 -27.44
N LEU A 436 -11.53 -17.88 -27.35
CA LEU A 436 -10.09 -17.90 -27.04
C LEU A 436 -9.28 -17.05 -28.03
N SER A 437 -9.69 -16.95 -29.30
CA SER A 437 -8.96 -16.16 -30.30
C SER A 437 -8.95 -14.66 -30.00
N ALA A 438 -9.86 -14.19 -29.14
CA ALA A 438 -9.91 -12.80 -28.68
C ALA A 438 -8.90 -12.50 -27.57
N LEU A 439 -8.34 -13.50 -26.88
CA LEU A 439 -7.46 -13.33 -25.71
C LEU A 439 -6.30 -12.35 -25.96
N PRO A 440 -5.51 -12.44 -27.06
CA PRO A 440 -4.40 -11.52 -27.28
C PRO A 440 -4.86 -10.08 -27.44
N THR A 441 -5.93 -9.87 -28.22
CA THR A 441 -6.53 -8.55 -28.45
C THR A 441 -7.10 -7.96 -27.16
N ILE A 442 -7.69 -8.78 -26.29
CA ILE A 442 -8.20 -8.33 -24.99
C ILE A 442 -7.04 -7.82 -24.13
N ILE A 443 -5.96 -8.61 -24.01
CA ILE A 443 -4.79 -8.23 -23.22
C ILE A 443 -4.14 -6.96 -23.77
N GLU A 444 -3.92 -6.87 -25.08
CA GLU A 444 -3.35 -5.69 -25.73
C GLU A 444 -4.19 -4.44 -25.45
N ASN A 445 -5.52 -4.52 -25.60
CA ASN A 445 -6.42 -3.40 -25.33
C ASN A 445 -6.38 -2.95 -23.87
N LYS A 446 -6.28 -3.89 -22.92
CA LYS A 446 -6.21 -3.57 -21.49
C LYS A 446 -4.87 -2.96 -21.10
N ILE A 447 -3.77 -3.44 -21.67
CA ILE A 447 -2.45 -2.81 -21.50
C ILE A 447 -2.45 -1.40 -22.08
N LYS A 448 -3.08 -1.22 -23.24
CA LYS A 448 -3.24 0.11 -23.85
C LYS A 448 -4.06 1.04 -22.97
N GLU A 449 -5.21 0.58 -22.46
CA GLU A 449 -6.07 1.30 -21.53
C GLU A 449 -5.26 1.79 -20.32
N VAL A 450 -4.55 0.87 -19.66
CA VAL A 450 -3.65 1.19 -18.54
C VAL A 450 -2.59 2.20 -18.99
N ALA A 451 -1.82 1.91 -20.03
CA ALA A 451 -0.72 2.78 -20.49
C ALA A 451 -1.14 4.20 -20.89
N GLU A 452 -2.40 4.39 -21.28
CA GLU A 452 -2.99 5.68 -21.67
C GLU A 452 -3.76 6.37 -20.52
N GLN A 453 -3.88 5.75 -19.35
CA GLN A 453 -4.47 6.40 -18.17
C GLN A 453 -3.75 7.71 -17.85
N PRO A 454 -4.47 8.78 -17.46
CA PRO A 454 -3.87 10.03 -17.02
C PRO A 454 -2.93 9.82 -15.83
N ILE A 455 -1.89 10.64 -15.75
CA ILE A 455 -0.96 10.67 -14.63
C ILE A 455 -1.72 11.17 -13.40
N GLY A 456 -1.82 10.35 -12.36
CA GLY A 456 -2.56 10.65 -11.14
C GLY A 456 -1.89 11.76 -10.33
N ASN A 457 -0.57 11.67 -10.18
CA ASN A 457 0.29 12.59 -9.45
C ASN A 457 1.56 12.89 -10.26
N LEU A 458 1.67 14.12 -10.76
CA LEU A 458 2.88 14.60 -11.43
C LEU A 458 3.59 15.61 -10.53
N THR A 459 4.75 15.27 -10.02
CA THR A 459 5.51 16.08 -9.05
C THR A 459 7.02 16.03 -9.33
N LEU A 460 7.81 16.73 -8.54
CA LEU A 460 9.26 16.74 -8.63
C LEU A 460 9.89 16.04 -7.41
N ARG A 461 11.11 15.54 -7.58
CA ARG A 461 12.01 15.12 -6.50
C ARG A 461 13.36 15.75 -6.73
N ALA A 462 13.94 16.32 -5.68
CA ALA A 462 15.23 16.98 -5.77
C ALA A 462 16.30 16.18 -5.01
N SER A 463 17.46 16.02 -5.63
CA SER A 463 18.69 15.58 -4.99
C SER A 463 19.64 16.77 -4.91
N ALA A 464 19.84 17.29 -3.70
CA ALA A 464 20.62 18.49 -3.45
C ALA A 464 21.69 18.26 -2.36
N PRO A 465 22.80 19.01 -2.36
CA PRO A 465 23.80 18.92 -1.30
C PRO A 465 23.23 19.28 0.09
N PRO A 466 23.84 18.81 1.19
CA PRO A 466 23.40 19.15 2.54
C PRO A 466 23.32 20.67 2.77
N GLY A 467 22.25 21.13 3.40
CA GLY A 467 22.02 22.55 3.72
C GLY A 467 21.40 23.37 2.58
N TRP A 468 21.17 22.76 1.41
CA TRP A 468 20.45 23.40 0.30
C TRP A 468 18.95 23.15 0.43
N THR A 469 18.15 24.17 0.20
CA THR A 469 16.68 24.06 0.18
C THR A 469 16.19 24.14 -1.25
N VAL A 470 15.39 23.16 -1.68
CA VAL A 470 14.75 23.14 -3.00
C VAL A 470 13.23 23.08 -2.80
N THR A 471 12.51 23.99 -3.44
CA THR A 471 11.04 24.01 -3.46
C THR A 471 10.57 24.23 -4.88
N TRP A 472 9.30 23.93 -5.17
CA TRP A 472 8.70 24.20 -6.46
C TRP A 472 7.22 24.54 -6.34
N THR A 473 6.65 25.14 -7.38
CA THR A 473 5.22 25.46 -7.45
C THR A 473 4.68 25.21 -8.87
N PRO A 474 3.53 24.53 -9.02
CA PRO A 474 2.75 23.88 -7.96
C PRO A 474 3.50 22.68 -7.37
N ASP A 475 3.21 22.30 -6.12
CA ASP A 475 3.85 21.14 -5.48
C ASP A 475 3.63 19.84 -6.29
N LYS A 476 2.47 19.75 -6.94
CA LYS A 476 2.12 18.69 -7.89
C LYS A 476 1.00 19.12 -8.84
N TYR A 477 0.87 18.41 -9.94
CA TYR A 477 -0.34 18.34 -10.75
C TYR A 477 -1.04 16.99 -10.53
N THR A 478 -2.33 16.94 -10.79
CA THR A 478 -3.11 15.69 -10.72
C THR A 478 -3.97 15.51 -11.95
N ASN A 479 -4.23 14.27 -12.35
CA ASN A 479 -5.02 13.92 -13.53
C ASN A 479 -4.49 14.60 -14.80
N VAL A 480 -3.20 14.44 -15.06
CA VAL A 480 -2.51 15.07 -16.20
C VAL A 480 -2.52 14.12 -17.38
N ALA A 481 -3.07 14.56 -18.51
CA ALA A 481 -3.03 13.78 -19.74
C ALA A 481 -1.59 13.66 -20.27
N TRP A 482 -1.23 12.48 -20.77
CA TRP A 482 -0.03 12.30 -21.58
C TRP A 482 -0.07 13.20 -22.84
N GLY A 483 1.10 13.54 -23.37
CA GLY A 483 1.25 14.47 -24.49
C GLY A 483 0.96 15.94 -24.16
N SER A 484 0.59 16.25 -22.91
CA SER A 484 0.36 17.63 -22.46
C SER A 484 1.64 18.32 -22.00
N GLN A 485 1.54 19.65 -21.84
CA GLN A 485 2.62 20.49 -21.34
C GLN A 485 2.31 20.98 -19.94
N VAL A 486 3.29 20.90 -19.03
CA VAL A 486 3.23 21.47 -17.68
C VAL A 486 4.41 22.39 -17.40
N THR A 487 4.38 23.15 -16.31
CA THR A 487 5.48 24.04 -15.93
C THR A 487 5.64 24.12 -14.42
N PHE A 488 6.84 23.82 -13.92
CA PHE A 488 7.19 24.02 -12.50
C PHE A 488 8.09 25.24 -12.34
N SER A 489 7.71 26.13 -11.44
CA SER A 489 8.58 27.19 -10.92
C SER A 489 9.41 26.62 -9.78
N ILE A 490 10.70 26.40 -9.99
CA ILE A 490 11.63 25.81 -9.02
C ILE A 490 12.44 26.90 -8.34
N GLN A 491 12.56 26.84 -7.02
CA GLN A 491 13.40 27.73 -6.23
C GLN A 491 14.46 26.92 -5.48
N ILE A 492 15.72 27.31 -5.66
CA ILE A 492 16.88 26.70 -4.98
C ILE A 492 17.55 27.75 -4.12
N THR A 493 17.68 27.47 -2.83
CA THR A 493 18.33 28.36 -1.86
C THR A 493 19.57 27.66 -1.29
N PRO A 494 20.77 28.02 -1.76
CA PRO A 494 22.01 27.48 -1.21
C PRO A 494 22.34 28.10 0.17
N PRO A 495 23.07 27.38 1.03
CA PRO A 495 23.60 27.96 2.27
C PRO A 495 24.69 29.00 1.96
N GLU A 496 24.95 29.91 2.88
CA GLU A 496 26.02 30.90 2.72
C GLU A 496 27.11 30.71 3.79
N PRO A 497 28.41 30.70 3.41
CA PRO A 497 28.92 30.68 2.04
C PRO A 497 28.78 29.30 1.39
N HIS A 498 28.62 29.26 0.06
CA HIS A 498 28.69 28.02 -0.73
C HIS A 498 29.68 28.14 -1.89
N THR A 499 30.04 27.00 -2.46
CA THR A 499 30.65 26.92 -3.79
C THR A 499 29.58 26.49 -4.79
N PRO A 500 29.77 26.74 -6.09
CA PRO A 500 28.85 26.23 -7.10
C PRO A 500 28.67 24.71 -6.99
N GLN A 501 27.43 24.25 -7.02
CA GLN A 501 27.05 22.83 -6.94
C GLN A 501 25.92 22.52 -7.94
N THR A 502 25.84 21.26 -8.36
CA THR A 502 24.72 20.76 -9.17
C THR A 502 23.63 20.24 -8.26
N VAL A 503 22.39 20.63 -8.56
CA VAL A 503 21.16 20.06 -7.99
C VAL A 503 20.45 19.30 -9.10
N THR A 504 20.13 18.02 -8.86
CA THR A 504 19.38 17.19 -9.81
C THR A 504 17.90 17.24 -9.44
N ILE A 505 17.05 17.52 -10.44
CA ILE A 505 15.59 17.53 -10.30
C ILE A 505 15.00 16.45 -11.21
N GLU A 506 14.27 15.53 -10.63
CA GLU A 506 13.56 14.45 -11.31
C GLU A 506 12.07 14.80 -11.41
N LEU A 507 11.47 14.52 -12.57
CA LEU A 507 10.02 14.59 -12.78
C LEU A 507 9.43 13.20 -12.57
N LEU A 508 8.45 13.10 -11.67
CA LEU A 508 7.80 11.85 -11.30
C LEU A 508 6.35 11.87 -11.74
N ALA A 509 5.95 10.85 -12.50
CA ALA A 509 4.57 10.54 -12.82
C ALA A 509 4.18 9.29 -12.03
N ASP A 510 3.29 9.43 -11.04
CA ASP A 510 2.87 8.34 -10.14
C ASP A 510 4.08 7.62 -9.52
N ASP A 511 5.00 8.42 -8.98
CA ASP A 511 6.29 8.02 -8.38
C ASP A 511 7.31 7.38 -9.34
N ILE A 512 7.00 7.32 -10.65
CA ILE A 512 7.91 6.85 -11.70
C ILE A 512 8.68 8.04 -12.28
N VAL A 513 10.00 7.99 -12.25
CA VAL A 513 10.84 9.03 -12.89
C VAL A 513 10.72 8.96 -14.40
N ILE A 514 10.20 10.03 -15.01
CA ILE A 514 9.98 10.14 -16.47
C ILE A 514 10.88 11.16 -17.17
N ASP A 515 11.46 12.10 -16.43
CA ASP A 515 12.44 13.08 -16.95
C ASP A 515 13.38 13.56 -15.84
N THR A 516 14.53 14.13 -16.19
CA THR A 516 15.52 14.63 -15.22
C THR A 516 16.31 15.80 -15.78
N ILE A 517 16.54 16.83 -14.96
CA ILE A 517 17.42 17.95 -15.27
C ILE A 517 18.45 18.18 -14.18
N ASP A 518 19.61 18.67 -14.59
CA ASP A 518 20.68 19.13 -13.69
C ASP A 518 20.77 20.65 -13.74
N ILE A 519 20.69 21.30 -12.57
CA ILE A 519 20.79 22.75 -12.42
C ILE A 519 22.09 23.08 -11.68
N LEU A 520 23.00 23.77 -12.36
CA LEU A 520 24.18 24.35 -11.71
C LEU A 520 23.79 25.65 -11.02
N VAL A 521 23.96 25.70 -9.71
CA VAL A 521 23.68 26.87 -8.88
C VAL A 521 25.00 27.40 -8.37
N SER A 522 25.23 28.70 -8.59
CA SER A 522 26.51 29.38 -8.40
C SER A 522 26.49 30.48 -7.36
#